data_AF-A0A944C5P9-F1
#
_entry.id   AF-A0A944C5P9-F1
#
_cell.length_a   1.000
_cell.length_b   1.000
_cell.length_c   1.000
_cell.angle_alpha   90.00
_cell.angle_beta   90.00
_cell.angle_gamma   90.00
#
_symmetry.space_group_name_H-M   'P 1'
#
loop_
_entity.id
_entity.type
_entity.pdbx_description
1 polymer ?
#
loop_
_entity_poly.entity_id
_entity_poly.type
_entity_poly.pdbx_seq_one_letter_code
_entity_poly.pdbx_strand_id
1 'polypeptide(L)' 'MGQIITIAREMGSGGRTIGKMLAKEFDIPYYDKEIIRMASDESGINEELFGRVDE' A
#
# COMPACT_ATOMS: atom_id res chain seq x y z
N MET A 1 -8.44 15.22 -11.07
CA MET A 1 -8.75 14.44 -9.84
C MET A 1 -8.27 13.02 -10.08
N GLY A 2 -7.40 12.49 -9.22
CA GLY A 2 -6.96 11.10 -9.31
C GLY A 2 -7.85 10.20 -8.45
N GLN A 3 -8.06 8.95 -8.88
CA GLN A 3 -8.81 7.96 -8.12
C GLN A 3 -7.84 7.11 -7.29
N ILE A 4 -8.08 6.99 -5.99
CA ILE A 4 -7.27 6.21 -5.05
C ILE A 4 -8.11 5.04 -4.57
N ILE A 5 -7.54 3.83 -4.62
CA ILE A 5 -8.22 2.59 -4.19
C ILE A 5 -7.43 1.98 -3.04
N THR A 6 -8.09 1.82 -1.89
CA THR A 6 -7.51 1.18 -0.69
C THR A 6 -8.14 -0.19 -0.50
N ILE A 7 -7.31 -1.23 -0.36
CA ILE A 7 -7.76 -2.61 -0.15
C ILE A 7 -7.32 -3.05 1.25
N ALA A 8 -8.25 -3.02 2.21
CA ALA A 8 -8.07 -3.67 3.50
C ALA A 8 -8.30 -5.18 3.35
N ARG A 9 -7.46 -6.00 4.00
CA ARG A 9 -7.44 -7.46 3.75
C ARG A 9 -6.95 -8.23 4.96
N GLU A 10 -7.49 -9.44 5.15
CA GLU A 10 -6.97 -10.43 6.11
C GLU A 10 -5.84 -11.26 5.49
N MET A 11 -5.04 -11.94 6.32
CA MET A 11 -4.01 -12.87 5.86
C MET A 11 -4.64 -14.05 5.10
N GLY A 12 -4.10 -14.39 3.93
CA GLY A 12 -4.62 -15.48 3.08
C GLY A 12 -5.82 -15.12 2.20
N SER A 13 -6.40 -13.92 2.32
CA SER A 13 -7.56 -13.48 1.52
C SER A 13 -7.30 -13.27 0.02
N GLY A 14 -6.02 -13.26 -0.41
CA GLY A 14 -5.65 -12.96 -1.79
C GLY A 14 -5.71 -11.47 -2.16
N GLY A 15 -5.92 -10.56 -1.18
CA GLY A 15 -6.03 -9.11 -1.44
C GLY A 15 -4.85 -8.51 -2.22
N ARG A 16 -3.62 -9.00 -1.97
CA ARG A 16 -2.41 -8.59 -2.73
C ARG A 16 -2.51 -8.94 -4.22
N THR A 17 -3.05 -10.12 -4.53
CA THR A 17 -3.20 -10.58 -5.92
C THR A 17 -4.24 -9.74 -6.64
N ILE A 18 -5.39 -9.52 -6.01
CA ILE A 18 -6.47 -8.67 -6.56
C ILE A 18 -5.97 -7.25 -6.80
N GLY A 19 -5.26 -6.65 -5.84
CA GLY A 19 -4.73 -5.29 -5.99
C GLY A 19 -3.74 -5.15 -7.16
N LYS A 20 -2.88 -6.15 -7.38
CA LYS A 20 -1.97 -6.16 -8.55
C LYS A 20 -2.72 -6.32 -9.88
N MET A 21 -3.74 -7.17 -9.92
CA MET A 21 -4.56 -7.35 -11.12
C MET A 21 -5.32 -6.07 -11.46
N LEU A 22 -5.94 -5.45 -10.46
CA LEU A 22 -6.65 -4.17 -10.59
C LEU A 22 -5.71 -3.07 -11.10
N ALA A 23 -4.54 -2.93 -10.48
CA ALA A 23 -3.56 -1.94 -10.89
C ALA A 23 -3.12 -2.09 -12.36
N LYS A 24 -2.93 -3.34 -12.81
CA LYS A 24 -2.61 -3.66 -14.21
C LYS A 24 -3.77 -3.35 -15.15
N GLU A 25 -5.00 -3.64 -14.75
CA GLU A 25 -6.20 -3.43 -15.57
C GLU A 25 -6.48 -1.93 -15.78
N PHE A 26 -6.29 -1.13 -14.73
CA PHE A 26 -6.51 0.32 -14.78
C PHE A 26 -5.26 1.12 -15.18
N ASP A 27 -4.13 0.46 -15.42
CA ASP A 27 -2.82 1.08 -15.69
C ASP A 27 -2.44 2.14 -14.63
N ILE A 28 -2.63 1.78 -13.36
CA ILE A 28 -2.32 2.63 -12.20
C ILE A 28 -1.22 2.00 -11.35
N PRO A 29 -0.42 2.80 -10.62
CA PRO A 29 0.58 2.25 -9.72
C PRO A 29 -0.05 1.46 -8.57
N TYR A 30 0.58 0.35 -8.20
CA TYR A 30 0.23 -0.47 -7.03
C TYR A 30 1.25 -0.22 -5.92
N TYR A 31 0.76 0.06 -4.72
CA TYR A 31 1.59 0.23 -3.53
C TYR A 31 1.15 -0.74 -2.43
N ASP A 32 2.11 -1.49 -1.90
CA ASP A 32 1.91 -2.34 -0.72
C ASP A 32 2.38 -1.60 0.54
N LYS A 33 2.23 -2.20 1.73
CA LYS A 33 2.67 -1.61 3.01
C LYS A 33 4.16 -1.19 3.03
N GLU A 34 4.98 -1.79 2.16
CA GLU A 34 6.39 -1.41 1.98
C GLU A 34 6.59 0.02 1.45
N ILE A 35 5.57 0.66 0.86
CA ILE A 35 5.65 2.06 0.45
C ILE A 35 5.86 3.00 1.64
N ILE A 36 5.32 2.66 2.82
CA ILE A 36 5.48 3.48 4.02
C ILE A 36 6.95 3.48 4.43
N ARG A 37 7.62 2.33 4.35
CA ARG A 37 9.06 2.22 4.62
C ARG A 37 9.87 3.04 3.60
N MET A 38 9.60 2.87 2.30
CA MET A 38 10.27 3.64 1.25
C MET A 38 10.07 5.15 1.42
N ALA A 39 8.84 5.57 1.77
CA ALA A 39 8.52 6.96 2.01
C ALA A 39 9.22 7.51 3.27
N SER A 40 9.34 6.71 4.34
CA SER A 40 10.10 7.07 5.54
C SER A 40 11.58 7.26 5.22
N ASP A 41 12.18 6.31 4.50
CA ASP A 41 13.59 6.34 4.10
C ASP A 41 13.92 7.58 3.25
N GLU A 42 13.02 8.01 2.35
CA GLU A 42 13.23 9.18 1.50
C GLU A 42 12.83 10.53 2.13
N SER A 43 11.80 10.56 2.99
CA SER A 43 11.26 11.82 3.53
C SER A 43 11.82 12.23 4.89
N GLY A 44 12.57 11.34 5.56
CA GLY A 44 13.05 11.55 6.93
C GLY A 44 11.93 11.52 7.98
N ILE A 45 10.71 11.11 7.59
CA ILE A 45 9.57 10.95 8.50
C ILE A 45 9.67 9.55 9.13
N ASN A 46 10.07 9.52 10.40
CA ASN A 46 10.34 8.32 11.18
C ASN A 46 9.26 7.22 11.04
N GLU A 47 9.66 6.00 10.65
CA GLU A 47 8.80 4.80 10.55
C GLU A 47 7.93 4.57 11.79
N GLU A 48 8.41 4.94 12.97
CA GLU A 48 7.73 4.78 14.27
C GLU A 48 6.43 5.61 14.36
N LEU A 49 6.28 6.65 13.53
CA LEU A 49 5.03 7.42 13.39
C LEU A 49 3.94 6.62 12.65
N PHE A 50 4.35 5.70 11.78
CA PHE A 50 3.46 4.86 10.96
C PHE A 50 3.32 3.42 11.49
N GLY A 51 4.29 2.94 12.28
CA GLY A 51 4.31 1.60 12.89
C GLY A 51 3.18 1.34 13.90
N ARG A 52 2.37 2.34 14.24
CA ARG A 52 1.14 2.17 15.04
C ARG A 52 -0.10 1.76 14.22
N VAL A 53 0.05 1.56 12.91
CA VAL A 53 -1.07 1.24 11.99
C VAL A 53 -0.93 -0.15 11.36
N ASP A 54 -0.21 -1.05 12.04
CA ASP A 54 -0.18 -2.47 11.68
C ASP A 54 -0.80 -3.30 12.82
N GLU A 55 -2.12 -3.15 12.98
CA GLU A 55 -3.08 -4.25 13.18
C GLU A 55 -4.50 -3.77 12.85
#